data_AF-A0A6I5X7T9-F1
#
_entry.id   AF-A0A6I5X7T9-F1
#
_cell.length_a   1.000
_cell.length_b   1.000
_cell.length_c   1.000
_cell.angle_alpha   90.00
_cell.angle_beta   90.00
_cell.angle_gamma   90.00
#
_symmetry.space_group_name_H-M   'P 1'
#
loop_
_entity.id
_entity.type
_entity.pdbx_description
1 polymer ?
#
loop_
_entity_poly.entity_id
_entity_poly.type
_entity_poly.pdbx_seq_one_letter_code
_entity_poly.pdbx_strand_id
1 'polypeptide(L)'
;MPAPRIDTPAGPTRVQPWLHDLVITTAGNVTALGSADGDVGRSAAEGLYVDDARVVSRCLVTLAGSTLEPVGRAALGPRSEFVGSARHLGASGSPDPTVEVHRRRLLRGDGAEETLTIRSRAMPITADLTVVLGGDGAEIAVVKGGNALGVLAPAVATSSGGGWTTSRHGVTVVCDPAPTSSTVDPDGALRLTLPLTVDAGESATVVLRTSVARIAPSRFDADDATSSVAWPDVVSVVAGDPRLTRVVAASLADLQSLLLNDPDARGDFFAAAGSPWYLTLVRP
;
A
#
# COMPACT_ATOMS: atom_id res chain seq x y z
N MET A 1 -7.56 -34.70 -48.66
CA MET A 1 -6.77 -33.74 -47.87
C MET A 1 -7.55 -33.42 -46.61
N PRO A 2 -6.98 -33.54 -45.41
CA PRO A 2 -7.62 -33.01 -44.21
C PRO A 2 -7.55 -31.48 -44.24
N ALA A 3 -8.65 -30.82 -43.86
CA ALA A 3 -8.74 -29.37 -43.80
C ALA A 3 -7.74 -28.81 -42.76
N PRO A 4 -7.14 -27.62 -43.00
CA PRO A 4 -6.23 -27.00 -42.05
C PRO A 4 -6.97 -26.69 -40.74
N ARG A 5 -6.38 -27.07 -39.61
CA ARG A 5 -6.83 -26.63 -38.29
C ARG A 5 -6.64 -25.11 -38.22
N ILE A 6 -7.73 -24.40 -37.96
CA ILE A 6 -7.69 -23.00 -37.59
C ILE A 6 -7.20 -22.99 -36.14
N ASP A 7 -5.94 -22.57 -35.93
CA ASP A 7 -5.43 -22.29 -34.60
C ASP A 7 -6.18 -21.09 -34.04
N THR A 8 -7.08 -21.34 -33.10
CA THR A 8 -7.67 -20.27 -32.27
C THR A 8 -6.53 -19.55 -31.58
N PRO A 9 -6.44 -18.20 -31.63
CA PRO A 9 -5.37 -17.48 -30.93
C PRO A 9 -5.39 -17.88 -29.46
N ALA A 10 -4.24 -18.34 -28.95
CA ALA A 10 -4.08 -18.64 -27.55
C ALA A 10 -4.49 -17.42 -26.74
N GLY A 11 -5.45 -17.59 -25.82
CA GLY A 11 -5.81 -16.54 -24.87
C GLY A 11 -4.55 -16.05 -24.12
N PRO A 12 -4.58 -14.83 -23.54
CA PRO A 12 -3.43 -14.29 -22.84
C PRO A 12 -2.91 -15.31 -21.82
N THR A 13 -1.61 -15.60 -21.89
CA THR A 13 -0.96 -16.55 -21.00
C THR A 13 -1.05 -16.04 -19.57
N ARG A 14 -1.83 -16.75 -18.75
CA ARG A 14 -2.01 -16.51 -17.31
C ARG A 14 -0.74 -16.95 -16.59
N VAL A 15 0.19 -16.02 -16.44
CA VAL A 15 1.48 -16.24 -15.78
C VAL A 15 1.52 -15.51 -14.44
N GLN A 16 2.31 -16.05 -13.52
CA GLN A 16 2.57 -15.37 -12.27
C GLN A 16 3.26 -14.03 -12.54
N PRO A 17 2.79 -12.92 -11.94
CA PRO A 17 3.36 -11.61 -12.20
C PRO A 17 4.73 -11.47 -11.56
N TRP A 18 5.57 -10.64 -12.19
CA TRP A 18 6.88 -10.28 -11.65
C TRP A 18 6.76 -9.35 -10.45
N LEU A 19 7.63 -9.56 -9.46
CA LEU A 19 7.63 -8.81 -8.20
C LEU A 19 8.96 -8.13 -7.90
N HIS A 20 9.99 -8.37 -8.73
CA HIS A 20 11.37 -7.96 -8.45
C HIS A 20 11.55 -6.44 -8.38
N ASP A 21 10.66 -5.69 -9.02
CA ASP A 21 10.65 -4.22 -8.98
C ASP A 21 9.73 -3.62 -7.92
N LEU A 22 8.93 -4.46 -7.24
CA LEU A 22 7.94 -3.99 -6.28
C LEU A 22 8.58 -3.76 -4.90
N VAL A 23 8.11 -2.73 -4.23
CA VAL A 23 8.37 -2.51 -2.82
C VAL A 23 7.35 -3.32 -2.02
N ILE A 24 7.87 -4.27 -1.25
CA ILE A 24 7.09 -5.18 -0.42
C ILE A 24 7.15 -4.69 1.02
N THR A 25 6.00 -4.56 1.67
CA THR A 25 5.88 -4.21 3.10
C THR A 25 4.87 -5.17 3.72
N THR A 26 5.12 -5.63 4.94
CA THR A 26 4.28 -6.65 5.59
C THR A 26 4.05 -6.32 7.07
N ALA A 27 2.83 -6.54 7.54
CA ALA A 27 2.46 -6.50 8.95
C ALA A 27 1.35 -7.52 9.20
N GLY A 28 1.66 -8.64 9.85
CA GLY A 28 0.73 -9.71 10.14
C GLY A 28 0.01 -10.20 8.88
N ASN A 29 -1.30 -10.00 8.83
CA ASN A 29 -2.21 -10.37 7.75
C ASN A 29 -2.25 -9.36 6.59
N VAL A 30 -1.47 -8.28 6.69
CA VAL A 30 -1.46 -7.17 5.74
C VAL A 30 -0.17 -7.16 4.92
N THR A 31 -0.30 -7.16 3.60
CA THR A 31 0.81 -7.01 2.65
C THR A 31 0.55 -5.85 1.71
N ALA A 32 1.52 -4.97 1.52
CA ALA A 32 1.49 -3.98 0.45
C ALA A 32 2.54 -4.32 -0.61
N LEU A 33 2.10 -4.34 -1.87
CA LEU A 33 2.92 -4.47 -3.08
C LEU A 33 2.73 -3.18 -3.88
N GLY A 34 3.74 -2.31 -3.90
CA GLY A 34 3.67 -1.02 -4.59
C GLY A 34 4.86 -0.79 -5.53
N SER A 35 4.71 0.17 -6.44
CA SER A 35 5.80 0.62 -7.32
C SER A 35 6.86 1.43 -6.57
N ALA A 36 7.92 1.84 -7.29
CA ALA A 36 9.07 2.53 -6.70
C ALA A 36 8.76 3.92 -6.10
N ASP A 37 7.64 4.54 -6.46
CA ASP A 37 7.04 5.76 -5.91
C ASP A 37 5.99 5.48 -4.82
N GLY A 38 5.72 4.21 -4.53
CA GLY A 38 4.71 3.76 -3.57
C GLY A 38 3.31 3.66 -4.14
N ASP A 39 3.09 4.04 -5.40
CA ASP A 39 1.80 3.88 -6.05
C ASP A 39 1.40 2.41 -6.20
N VAL A 40 0.11 2.20 -6.42
CA VAL A 40 -0.51 0.89 -6.62
C VAL A 40 -1.40 0.95 -7.86
N GLY A 41 -1.24 0.00 -8.76
CA GLY A 41 -2.12 -0.21 -9.92
C GLY A 41 -1.41 -0.11 -11.27
N ARG A 42 -0.08 -0.10 -11.31
CA ARG A 42 0.74 -0.12 -12.53
C ARG A 42 0.98 -1.54 -13.04
N SER A 43 0.89 -2.55 -12.17
CA SER A 43 0.95 -3.96 -12.51
C SER A 43 -0.17 -4.77 -11.86
N ALA A 44 -0.46 -5.95 -12.40
CA ALA A 44 -1.53 -6.82 -11.89
C ALA A 44 -1.27 -7.37 -10.48
N ALA A 45 -0.02 -7.34 -9.99
CA ALA A 45 0.35 -7.80 -8.65
C ALA A 45 0.24 -6.71 -7.57
N GLU A 46 0.25 -5.44 -7.96
CA GLU A 46 0.23 -4.35 -6.98
C GLU A 46 -1.09 -4.34 -6.22
N GLY A 47 -1.01 -4.02 -4.93
CA GLY A 47 -2.16 -3.96 -4.06
C GLY A 47 -1.82 -3.81 -2.59
N LEU A 48 -2.79 -3.33 -1.81
CA LEU A 48 -2.88 -3.60 -0.39
C LEU A 48 -3.75 -4.85 -0.22
N TYR A 49 -3.20 -5.85 0.45
CA TYR A 49 -3.83 -7.13 0.73
C TYR A 49 -4.10 -7.24 2.22
N VAL A 50 -5.31 -7.66 2.57
CA VAL A 50 -5.72 -7.99 3.95
C VAL A 50 -6.46 -9.32 3.89
N ASP A 51 -6.08 -10.27 4.74
CA ASP A 51 -6.66 -11.63 4.80
C ASP A 51 -6.69 -12.31 3.41
N ASP A 52 -5.58 -12.22 2.66
CA ASP A 52 -5.43 -12.76 1.30
C ASP A 52 -6.42 -12.18 0.25
N ALA A 53 -7.03 -11.02 0.49
CA ALA A 53 -7.80 -10.26 -0.52
C ALA A 53 -7.15 -8.91 -0.82
N ARG A 54 -7.10 -8.54 -2.10
CA ARG A 54 -6.66 -7.21 -2.55
C ARG A 54 -7.73 -6.17 -2.27
N VAL A 55 -7.66 -5.58 -1.07
CA VAL A 55 -8.61 -4.56 -0.60
C VAL A 55 -8.39 -3.20 -1.26
N VAL A 56 -7.17 -2.90 -1.70
CA VAL A 56 -6.84 -1.73 -2.54
C VAL A 56 -6.06 -2.25 -3.74
N SER A 57 -6.58 -2.06 -4.95
CA SER A 57 -5.94 -2.42 -6.23
C SER A 57 -5.48 -1.19 -7.02
N ARG A 58 -5.87 0.01 -6.56
CA ARG A 58 -5.40 1.28 -7.10
C ARG A 58 -5.17 2.28 -5.95
N CYS A 59 -4.01 2.92 -5.95
CA CYS A 59 -3.69 4.08 -5.10
C CYS A 59 -2.63 4.90 -5.85
N LEU A 60 -3.10 5.90 -6.58
CA LEU A 60 -2.25 6.74 -7.44
C LEU A 60 -2.20 8.15 -6.86
N VAL A 61 -0.99 8.69 -6.72
CA VAL A 61 -0.76 10.06 -6.21
C VAL A 61 -0.22 10.94 -7.34
N THR A 62 -0.91 12.05 -7.59
CA THR A 62 -0.42 13.09 -8.51
C THR A 62 -0.42 14.45 -7.84
N LEU A 63 0.49 15.31 -8.28
CA LEU A 63 0.57 16.70 -7.86
C LEU A 63 0.46 17.56 -9.11
N ALA A 64 -0.46 18.53 -9.13
CA ALA A 64 -0.84 19.31 -10.32
C ALA A 64 -1.11 18.44 -11.56
N GLY A 65 -1.74 17.27 -11.35
CA GLY A 65 -2.12 16.34 -12.42
C GLY A 65 -0.98 15.47 -12.98
N SER A 66 0.26 15.64 -12.53
CA SER A 66 1.40 14.83 -12.99
C SER A 66 1.88 13.84 -11.93
N THR A 67 2.38 12.69 -12.38
CA THR A 67 3.01 11.69 -11.51
C THR A 67 4.35 12.20 -10.96
N LEU A 68 4.78 11.59 -9.86
CA LEU A 68 6.06 11.89 -9.23
C LEU A 68 7.18 11.06 -9.88
N GLU A 69 8.35 11.67 -10.06
CA GLU A 69 9.55 10.94 -10.48
C GLU A 69 10.17 10.24 -9.26
N PRO A 70 10.29 8.91 -9.23
CA PRO A 70 10.89 8.21 -8.09
C PRO A 70 12.38 8.56 -7.93
N VAL A 71 12.79 8.92 -6.72
CA VAL A 71 14.19 9.26 -6.38
C VAL A 71 14.80 8.19 -5.46
N GLY A 72 14.04 7.69 -4.50
CA GLY A 72 14.53 6.72 -3.53
C GLY A 72 13.39 5.98 -2.85
N ARG A 73 13.70 4.79 -2.32
CA ARG A 73 12.74 3.96 -1.60
C ARG A 73 13.43 3.10 -0.55
N ALA A 74 12.73 2.81 0.53
CA ALA A 74 13.15 1.87 1.56
C ALA A 74 11.92 1.15 2.13
N ALA A 75 12.11 -0.09 2.59
CA ALA A 75 11.09 -0.83 3.31
C ALA A 75 11.74 -1.66 4.42
N LEU A 76 11.10 -1.68 5.59
CA LEU A 76 11.53 -2.43 6.77
C LEU A 76 10.29 -2.79 7.61
N GLY A 77 10.05 -4.08 7.80
CA GLY A 77 8.88 -4.61 8.49
C GLY A 77 7.56 -3.98 8.01
N PRO A 78 6.80 -3.31 8.90
CA PRO A 78 5.51 -2.71 8.56
C PRO A 78 5.63 -1.33 7.88
N ARG A 79 6.85 -0.83 7.63
CA ARG A 79 7.09 0.53 7.13
C ARG A 79 7.71 0.51 5.73
N SER A 80 7.25 1.42 4.88
CA SER A 80 7.96 1.81 3.67
C SER A 80 7.99 3.32 3.49
N GLU A 81 9.06 3.79 2.87
CA GLU A 81 9.33 5.20 2.60
C GLU A 81 9.68 5.35 1.13
N PHE A 82 9.16 6.40 0.51
CA PHE A 82 9.37 6.74 -0.89
C PHE A 82 9.66 8.23 -0.99
N VAL A 83 10.67 8.57 -1.77
CA VAL A 83 11.03 9.95 -2.09
C VAL A 83 10.78 10.13 -3.57
N GLY A 84 9.92 11.08 -3.90
CA GLY A 84 9.56 11.46 -5.26
C GLY A 84 9.88 12.93 -5.52
N SER A 85 10.02 13.28 -6.80
CA SER A 85 10.21 14.66 -7.26
C SER A 85 9.07 15.09 -8.18
N ALA A 86 8.46 16.23 -7.87
CA ALA A 86 7.52 16.90 -8.76
C ALA A 86 8.26 17.90 -9.66
N ARG A 87 9.10 17.38 -10.57
CA ARG A 87 10.02 18.19 -11.42
C ARG A 87 9.33 19.29 -12.23
N HIS A 88 8.06 19.11 -12.53
CA HIS A 88 7.26 20.06 -13.31
C HIS A 88 6.80 21.28 -12.49
N LEU A 89 7.06 21.31 -11.17
CA LEU A 89 6.73 22.40 -10.26
C LEU A 89 7.98 23.08 -9.70
N GLY A 90 7.80 24.31 -9.23
CA GLY A 90 8.85 25.12 -8.61
C GLY A 90 9.60 26.00 -9.61
N ALA A 91 10.89 26.21 -9.38
CA ALA A 91 11.68 27.21 -10.10
C ALA A 91 11.82 26.89 -11.59
N SER A 92 11.22 27.72 -12.45
CA SER A 92 11.32 27.56 -13.90
C SER A 92 12.74 27.86 -14.38
N GLY A 93 13.22 27.05 -15.34
CA GLY A 93 14.55 27.22 -15.94
C GLY A 93 15.73 26.68 -15.13
N SER A 94 15.49 26.07 -13.97
CA SER A 94 16.50 25.32 -13.21
C SER A 94 16.52 23.84 -13.63
N PRO A 95 17.70 23.22 -13.82
CA PRO A 95 17.80 21.77 -14.01
C PRO A 95 17.52 20.99 -12.71
N ASP A 96 17.72 21.62 -11.56
CA ASP A 96 17.55 20.99 -10.25
C ASP A 96 16.09 21.06 -9.79
N PRO A 97 15.48 19.92 -9.40
CA PRO A 97 14.10 19.91 -8.92
C PRO A 97 13.99 20.53 -7.54
N THR A 98 13.02 21.42 -7.35
CA THR A 98 12.85 22.16 -6.09
C THR A 98 11.64 21.72 -5.27
N VAL A 99 10.83 20.77 -5.78
CA VAL A 99 9.66 20.23 -5.09
C VAL A 99 9.84 18.73 -4.87
N GLU A 100 9.86 18.34 -3.59
CA GLU A 100 10.00 16.98 -3.13
C GLU A 100 8.68 16.48 -2.55
N VAL A 101 8.36 15.21 -2.76
CA VAL A 101 7.24 14.54 -2.12
C VAL A 101 7.76 13.32 -1.39
N HIS A 102 7.58 13.29 -0.08
CA HIS A 102 7.97 12.18 0.77
C HIS A 102 6.70 11.42 1.14
N ARG A 103 6.63 10.15 0.78
CA ARG A 103 5.54 9.26 1.14
C ARG A 103 6.05 8.26 2.16
N ARG A 104 5.36 8.15 3.29
CA ARG A 104 5.59 7.10 4.29
C ARG A 104 4.34 6.26 4.43
N ARG A 105 4.46 4.96 4.21
CA ARG A 105 3.43 3.96 4.45
C ARG A 105 3.72 3.22 5.75
N LEU A 106 2.71 3.08 6.59
CA LEU A 106 2.72 2.22 7.77
C LEU A 106 1.55 1.24 7.67
N LEU A 107 1.85 -0.05 7.62
CA LEU A 107 0.85 -1.10 7.69
C LEU A 107 0.41 -1.34 9.14
N ARG A 108 -0.86 -1.67 9.30
CA ARG A 108 -1.52 -2.03 10.56
C ARG A 108 -2.35 -3.29 10.31
N GLY A 109 -2.68 -4.06 11.35
CA GLY A 109 -3.47 -5.30 11.20
C GLY A 109 -4.85 -5.11 10.54
N ASP A 110 -5.34 -3.86 10.49
CA ASP A 110 -6.62 -3.46 9.91
C ASP A 110 -6.48 -2.55 8.67
N GLY A 111 -5.29 -2.45 8.06
CA GLY A 111 -5.10 -1.70 6.82
C GLY A 111 -3.78 -0.93 6.76
N ALA A 112 -3.83 0.34 6.37
CA ALA A 112 -2.64 1.15 6.14
C ALA A 112 -2.85 2.65 6.42
N GLU A 113 -1.76 3.31 6.77
CA GLU A 113 -1.67 4.76 6.90
C GLU A 113 -0.59 5.28 5.94
N GLU A 114 -0.95 6.23 5.09
CA GLU A 114 -0.04 6.94 4.19
C GLU A 114 0.14 8.37 4.70
N THR A 115 1.37 8.81 4.90
CA THR A 115 1.71 10.21 5.15
C THR A 115 2.42 10.76 3.92
N LEU A 116 1.82 11.76 3.26
CA LEU A 116 2.38 12.48 2.12
C LEU A 116 2.84 13.86 2.59
N THR A 117 4.15 14.11 2.55
CA THR A 117 4.74 15.42 2.87
C THR A 117 5.28 16.05 1.59
N ILE A 118 4.67 17.16 1.17
CA ILE A 118 5.06 17.94 0.00
C ILE A 118 5.90 19.10 0.49
N ARG A 119 7.15 19.21 0.01
CA ARG A 119 8.10 20.25 0.41
C ARG A 119 8.50 21.09 -0.79
N SER A 120 8.44 22.41 -0.66
CA SER A 120 9.04 23.32 -1.61
C SER A 120 10.34 23.91 -1.07
N ARG A 121 11.43 23.85 -1.84
CA ARG A 121 12.76 24.29 -1.40
C ARG A 121 13.10 25.73 -1.77
N ALA A 122 12.63 26.20 -2.93
CA ALA A 122 13.15 27.42 -3.53
C ALA A 122 12.11 28.55 -3.65
N MET A 123 10.84 28.22 -3.91
CA MET A 123 9.79 29.22 -4.11
C MET A 123 8.42 28.70 -3.68
N PRO A 124 7.45 29.55 -3.38
CA PRO A 124 6.10 29.09 -3.08
C PRO A 124 5.48 28.32 -4.25
N ILE A 125 4.69 27.30 -3.96
CA ILE A 125 3.91 26.55 -4.94
C ILE A 125 2.43 26.49 -4.53
N THR A 126 1.56 26.50 -5.52
CA THR A 126 0.14 26.15 -5.36
C THR A 126 -0.18 25.04 -6.35
N ALA A 127 -0.63 23.89 -5.85
CA ALA A 127 -0.89 22.71 -6.66
C ALA A 127 -1.94 21.81 -6.01
N ASP A 128 -2.76 21.18 -6.83
CA ASP A 128 -3.70 20.17 -6.37
C ASP A 128 -2.97 18.85 -6.14
N LEU A 129 -3.01 18.35 -4.90
CA LEU A 129 -2.74 16.95 -4.62
C LEU A 129 -3.98 16.15 -4.97
N THR A 130 -3.84 15.17 -5.85
CA THR A 130 -4.92 14.25 -6.21
C THR A 130 -4.52 12.83 -5.83
N VAL A 131 -5.45 12.13 -5.18
CA VAL A 131 -5.28 10.72 -4.81
C VAL A 131 -6.46 9.93 -5.37
N VAL A 132 -6.16 8.94 -6.22
CA VAL A 132 -7.16 8.05 -6.81
C VAL A 132 -7.02 6.66 -6.21
N LEU A 133 -8.06 6.20 -5.52
CA LEU A 133 -8.08 4.92 -4.82
C LEU A 133 -9.19 4.00 -5.34
N GLY A 134 -8.99 2.70 -5.23
CA GLY A 134 -10.02 1.70 -5.48
C GLY A 134 -9.57 0.31 -5.10
N GLY A 135 -10.51 -0.63 -4.98
CA GLY A 135 -10.24 -2.02 -4.69
C GLY A 135 -11.14 -2.95 -5.49
N ASP A 136 -10.65 -4.15 -5.78
CA ASP A 136 -11.38 -5.17 -6.53
C ASP A 136 -11.71 -6.41 -5.69
N GLY A 137 -11.13 -6.54 -4.48
CA GLY A 137 -11.35 -7.69 -3.60
C GLY A 137 -10.80 -9.00 -4.15
N ALA A 138 -9.94 -8.94 -5.18
CA ALA A 138 -9.41 -10.14 -5.82
C ALA A 138 -8.61 -10.98 -4.81
N GLU A 139 -8.90 -12.28 -4.74
CA GLU A 139 -8.13 -13.18 -3.89
C GLU A 139 -6.66 -13.26 -4.36
N ILE A 140 -5.74 -13.33 -3.41
CA ILE A 140 -4.30 -13.33 -3.69
C ILE A 140 -3.89 -14.50 -4.59
N ALA A 141 -4.56 -15.66 -4.48
CA ALA A 141 -4.34 -16.80 -5.36
C ALA A 141 -4.75 -16.52 -6.82
N VAL A 142 -5.83 -15.75 -7.02
CA VAL A 142 -6.30 -15.32 -8.35
C VAL A 142 -5.32 -14.32 -8.95
N VAL A 143 -4.84 -13.35 -8.16
CA VAL A 143 -3.80 -12.38 -8.57
C VAL A 143 -2.49 -13.11 -8.92
N LYS A 144 -2.02 -14.00 -8.03
CA LYS A 144 -0.82 -14.82 -8.24
C LYS A 144 -0.91 -15.65 -9.52
N GLY A 145 -2.09 -16.16 -9.86
CA GLY A 145 -2.32 -16.91 -11.09
C GLY A 145 -2.43 -16.05 -12.35
N GLY A 146 -2.34 -14.72 -12.26
CA GLY A 146 -2.52 -13.81 -13.39
C GLY A 146 -3.96 -13.71 -13.89
N ASN A 147 -4.94 -13.96 -13.00
CA ASN A 147 -6.36 -14.11 -13.36
C ASN A 147 -7.25 -12.97 -12.85
N ALA A 148 -6.69 -11.99 -12.14
CA ALA A 148 -7.47 -10.90 -11.58
C ALA A 148 -8.04 -10.02 -12.71
N LEU A 149 -9.34 -9.74 -12.64
CA LEU A 149 -10.04 -8.95 -13.66
C LEU A 149 -9.80 -7.44 -13.53
N GLY A 150 -9.40 -6.97 -12.34
CA GLY A 150 -9.13 -5.56 -12.06
C GLY A 150 -10.36 -4.66 -12.07
N VAL A 151 -11.57 -5.22 -12.02
CA VAL A 151 -12.83 -4.46 -11.96
C VAL A 151 -13.01 -3.92 -10.54
N LEU A 152 -13.07 -2.60 -10.41
CA LEU A 152 -13.20 -1.94 -9.11
C LEU A 152 -14.61 -2.15 -8.54
N ALA A 153 -14.68 -2.36 -7.23
CA ALA A 153 -15.91 -2.18 -6.48
C ALA A 153 -16.31 -0.70 -6.52
N PRO A 154 -17.61 -0.37 -6.68
CA PRO A 154 -18.06 1.00 -6.76
C PRO A 154 -17.81 1.71 -5.43
N ALA A 155 -17.03 2.79 -5.47
CA ALA A 155 -16.79 3.61 -4.30
C ALA A 155 -18.02 4.47 -3.94
N VAL A 156 -18.05 4.87 -2.66
CA VAL A 156 -18.94 5.88 -2.11
C VAL A 156 -18.08 7.00 -1.55
N ALA A 157 -18.25 8.21 -2.09
CA ALA A 157 -17.55 9.40 -1.63
C ALA A 157 -18.21 9.99 -0.38
N THR A 158 -17.40 10.58 0.50
CA THR A 158 -17.82 11.33 1.69
C THR A 158 -17.03 12.64 1.77
N SER A 159 -17.43 13.55 2.67
CA SER A 159 -16.74 14.84 2.82
C SER A 159 -15.30 14.73 3.33
N SER A 160 -14.92 13.63 3.98
CA SER A 160 -13.58 13.41 4.54
C SER A 160 -12.80 12.30 3.83
N GLY A 161 -13.31 11.78 2.71
CA GLY A 161 -12.72 10.63 2.02
C GLY A 161 -13.78 9.79 1.33
N GLY A 162 -13.86 8.50 1.64
CA GLY A 162 -14.85 7.59 1.05
C GLY A 162 -14.58 6.13 1.39
N GLY A 163 -15.10 5.21 0.59
CA GLY A 163 -14.88 3.78 0.81
C GLY A 163 -15.57 2.92 -0.25
N TRP A 164 -15.39 1.61 -0.15
CA TRP A 164 -16.06 0.63 -1.01
C TRP A 164 -16.23 -0.68 -0.26
N THR A 165 -17.07 -1.55 -0.80
CA THR A 165 -17.32 -2.87 -0.25
C THR A 165 -17.02 -3.93 -1.29
N THR A 166 -16.25 -4.94 -0.87
CA THR A 166 -15.95 -6.14 -1.66
C THR A 166 -16.77 -7.33 -1.14
N SER A 167 -16.51 -8.55 -1.62
CA SER A 167 -17.21 -9.74 -1.13
C SER A 167 -16.89 -10.09 0.33
N ARG A 168 -15.68 -9.76 0.82
CA ARG A 168 -15.21 -10.12 2.18
C ARG A 168 -14.95 -8.94 3.09
N HIS A 169 -14.65 -7.76 2.52
CA HIS A 169 -14.20 -6.61 3.29
C HIS A 169 -14.95 -5.33 2.92
N GLY A 170 -15.30 -4.56 3.95
CA GLY A 170 -15.61 -3.14 3.83
C GLY A 170 -14.34 -2.31 4.03
N VAL A 171 -14.09 -1.35 3.13
CA VAL A 171 -12.91 -0.48 3.15
C VAL A 171 -13.37 0.95 3.34
N THR A 172 -12.76 1.65 4.30
CA THR A 172 -12.97 3.08 4.54
C THR A 172 -11.64 3.81 4.39
N VAL A 173 -11.65 4.92 3.67
CA VAL A 173 -10.52 5.82 3.48
C VAL A 173 -10.88 7.18 4.08
N VAL A 174 -10.10 7.63 5.05
CA VAL A 174 -10.20 8.97 5.64
C VAL A 174 -8.95 9.77 5.28
N CYS A 175 -9.13 11.00 4.82
CA CYS A 175 -8.08 11.94 4.47
C CYS A 175 -8.06 13.10 5.46
N ASP A 176 -6.87 13.44 5.96
CA ASP A 176 -6.62 14.56 6.86
C ASP A 176 -5.45 15.40 6.33
N PRO A 177 -5.61 16.70 6.03
CA PRO A 177 -6.86 17.44 6.09
C PRO A 177 -7.94 16.87 5.16
N ALA A 178 -9.21 17.16 5.48
CA ALA A 178 -10.32 16.74 4.64
C ALA A 178 -10.18 17.32 3.21
N PRO A 179 -10.49 16.54 2.17
CA PRO A 179 -10.33 17.00 0.81
C PRO A 179 -11.39 18.03 0.46
N THR A 180 -11.04 18.98 -0.41
CA THR A 180 -11.99 19.98 -0.90
C THR A 180 -12.98 19.35 -1.89
N SER A 181 -12.57 18.28 -2.57
CA SER A 181 -13.44 17.48 -3.43
C SER A 181 -13.21 16.00 -3.22
N SER A 182 -14.31 15.25 -3.10
CA SER A 182 -14.34 13.79 -3.07
C SER A 182 -15.39 13.32 -4.07
N THR A 183 -14.97 12.63 -5.12
CA THR A 183 -15.83 12.19 -6.22
C THR A 183 -15.58 10.72 -6.55
N VAL A 184 -16.52 10.10 -7.26
CA VAL A 184 -16.37 8.74 -7.79
C VAL A 184 -16.21 8.84 -9.30
N ASP A 185 -15.11 8.32 -9.81
CA ASP A 185 -14.82 8.24 -11.24
C ASP A 185 -15.74 7.22 -11.93
N PRO A 186 -15.94 7.29 -13.26
CA PRO A 186 -16.85 6.38 -13.98
C PRO A 186 -16.53 4.89 -13.85
N ASP A 187 -15.28 4.54 -13.54
CA ASP A 187 -14.84 3.16 -13.33
C ASP A 187 -14.99 2.68 -11.88
N GLY A 188 -15.56 3.52 -11.01
CA GLY A 188 -15.82 3.21 -9.60
C GLY A 188 -14.70 3.65 -8.64
N ALA A 189 -13.61 4.26 -9.12
CA ALA A 189 -12.53 4.73 -8.26
C ALA A 189 -12.94 5.96 -7.43
N LEU A 190 -12.46 6.05 -6.19
CA LEU A 190 -12.56 7.23 -5.34
C LEU A 190 -11.46 8.22 -5.71
N ARG A 191 -11.82 9.47 -6.03
CA ARG A 191 -10.90 10.56 -6.31
C ARG A 191 -11.01 11.63 -5.22
N LEU A 192 -9.89 11.88 -4.54
CA LEU A 192 -9.75 12.92 -3.54
C LEU A 192 -8.86 14.03 -4.09
N THR A 193 -9.30 15.29 -4.00
CA THR A 193 -8.54 16.46 -4.45
C THR A 193 -8.38 17.47 -3.32
N LEU A 194 -7.13 17.87 -3.07
CA LEU A 194 -6.73 18.82 -2.05
C LEU A 194 -5.88 19.94 -2.68
N PRO A 195 -6.35 21.19 -2.74
CA PRO A 195 -5.50 22.30 -3.11
C PRO A 195 -4.48 22.55 -2.00
N LEU A 196 -3.19 22.52 -2.34
CA LEU A 196 -2.10 22.80 -1.43
C LEU A 196 -1.44 24.12 -1.79
N THR A 197 -1.09 24.91 -0.78
CA THR A 197 -0.15 26.03 -0.90
C THR A 197 1.02 25.76 0.04
N VAL A 198 2.24 25.79 -0.48
CA VAL A 198 3.46 25.51 0.27
C VAL A 198 4.46 26.62 0.00
N ASP A 199 4.83 27.37 1.03
CA ASP A 199 5.78 28.46 0.93
C ASP A 199 7.22 27.97 0.70
N ALA A 200 8.11 28.89 0.31
CA ALA A 200 9.51 28.59 0.08
C ALA A 200 10.19 28.09 1.38
N GLY A 201 10.76 26.89 1.33
CA GLY A 201 11.41 26.26 2.47
C GLY A 201 10.48 25.44 3.37
N GLU A 202 9.17 25.55 3.17
CA GLU A 202 8.13 24.93 4.01
C GLU A 202 7.60 23.61 3.44
N SER A 203 6.70 22.97 4.19
CA SER A 203 6.05 21.72 3.80
C SER A 203 4.59 21.64 4.22
N ALA A 204 3.75 21.02 3.39
CA ALA A 204 2.40 20.57 3.75
C ALA A 204 2.38 19.05 3.93
N THR A 205 1.52 18.56 4.84
CA THR A 205 1.34 17.12 5.09
C THR A 205 -0.11 16.73 4.93
N VAL A 206 -0.35 15.59 4.27
CA VAL A 206 -1.65 14.95 4.10
C VAL A 206 -1.53 13.49 4.55
N VAL A 207 -2.47 13.03 5.38
CA VAL A 207 -2.54 11.68 5.90
C VAL A 207 -3.78 10.97 5.35
N LEU A 208 -3.59 9.79 4.76
CA LEU A 208 -4.67 8.89 4.36
C LEU A 208 -4.67 7.68 5.27
N ARG A 209 -5.81 7.37 5.87
CA ARG A 209 -6.03 6.17 6.68
C ARG A 209 -6.98 5.26 5.93
N THR A 210 -6.50 4.11 5.51
CA THR A 210 -7.30 3.02 4.94
C THR A 210 -7.56 2.00 6.05
N SER A 211 -8.81 1.89 6.48
CA SER A 211 -9.27 0.91 7.47
C SER A 211 -10.14 -0.15 6.80
N VAL A 212 -9.96 -1.39 7.23
CA VAL A 212 -10.56 -2.58 6.63
C VAL A 212 -11.31 -3.34 7.70
N ALA A 213 -12.60 -3.60 7.45
CA ALA A 213 -13.44 -4.42 8.30
C ALA A 213 -13.86 -5.69 7.57
N ARG A 214 -13.74 -6.84 8.22
CA ARG A 214 -14.31 -8.10 7.71
C ARG A 214 -15.83 -8.03 7.78
N ILE A 215 -16.49 -8.36 6.67
CA ILE A 215 -17.96 -8.42 6.56
C ILE A 215 -18.47 -9.81 6.20
N ALA A 216 -17.57 -10.72 5.82
CA ALA A 216 -17.86 -12.13 5.61
C ALA A 216 -16.68 -12.97 6.14
N PRO A 217 -16.95 -14.12 6.78
CA PRO A 217 -15.89 -14.95 7.37
C PRO A 217 -15.06 -15.68 6.29
N SER A 218 -13.81 -15.97 6.62
CA SER A 218 -12.92 -16.78 5.80
C SER A 218 -11.98 -17.66 6.63
N ARG A 219 -11.46 -18.73 6.03
CA ARG A 219 -10.43 -19.59 6.64
C ARG A 219 -9.07 -18.89 6.82
N PHE A 220 -8.93 -17.70 6.24
CA PHE A 220 -7.71 -16.88 6.26
C PHE A 220 -7.79 -15.74 7.28
N ASP A 221 -8.91 -15.65 8.03
CA ASP A 221 -9.08 -14.62 9.06
C ASP A 221 -8.12 -14.92 10.21
N ALA A 222 -7.18 -14.02 10.44
CA ALA A 222 -6.24 -14.08 11.55
C ALA A 222 -6.07 -12.67 12.13
N ASP A 223 -6.26 -12.53 13.44
CA ASP A 223 -6.18 -11.25 14.13
C ASP A 223 -4.73 -10.91 14.49
N ASP A 224 -4.40 -9.61 14.56
CA ASP A 224 -3.10 -9.14 15.03
C ASP A 224 -2.76 -9.67 16.43
N ALA A 225 -1.54 -10.18 16.59
CA ALA A 225 -0.97 -10.61 17.86
C ALA A 225 0.33 -9.87 18.21
N THR A 226 0.55 -8.68 17.63
CA THR A 226 1.77 -7.88 17.85
C THR A 226 1.96 -7.57 19.34
N SER A 227 0.85 -7.37 20.07
CA SER A 227 0.86 -7.09 21.52
C SER A 227 1.04 -8.32 22.43
N SER A 228 1.04 -9.54 21.87
CA SER A 228 1.16 -10.79 22.65
C SER A 228 2.57 -11.03 23.20
N VAL A 229 3.57 -10.32 22.67
CA VAL A 229 4.95 -10.35 23.15
C VAL A 229 5.51 -8.93 23.27
N ALA A 230 6.45 -8.72 24.19
CA ALA A 230 7.14 -7.44 24.38
C ALA A 230 8.65 -7.55 24.07
N TRP A 231 9.02 -8.34 23.05
CA TRP A 231 10.43 -8.62 22.74
C TRP A 231 11.31 -7.38 22.59
N PRO A 232 10.87 -6.30 21.91
CA PRO A 232 11.72 -5.10 21.78
C PRO A 232 12.02 -4.42 23.12
N ASP A 233 11.17 -4.60 24.13
CA ASP A 233 11.33 -3.99 25.46
C ASP A 233 12.15 -4.86 26.41
N VAL A 234 12.14 -6.19 26.21
CA VAL A 234 12.76 -7.16 27.13
C VAL A 234 14.05 -7.78 26.61
N VAL A 235 14.32 -7.71 25.31
CA VAL A 235 15.53 -8.25 24.68
C VAL A 235 16.39 -7.10 24.14
N SER A 236 17.57 -6.92 24.73
CA SER A 236 18.54 -5.94 24.26
C SER A 236 19.91 -6.57 24.04
N VAL A 237 20.64 -6.06 23.05
CA VAL A 237 22.00 -6.50 22.73
C VAL A 237 22.94 -5.31 22.81
N VAL A 238 23.95 -5.43 23.67
CA VAL A 238 25.07 -4.50 23.75
C VAL A 238 26.25 -5.12 23.01
N ALA A 239 26.74 -4.41 22.00
CA ALA A 239 27.86 -4.86 21.18
C ALA A 239 28.83 -3.69 20.93
N GLY A 240 30.10 -4.02 20.71
CA GLY A 240 31.11 -3.01 20.32
C GLY A 240 30.79 -2.34 18.99
N ASP A 241 30.02 -3.00 18.11
CA ASP A 241 29.51 -2.43 16.87
C ASP A 241 28.03 -1.99 17.04
N PRO A 242 27.72 -0.68 16.98
CA PRO A 242 26.35 -0.18 17.15
C PRO A 242 25.40 -0.59 16.01
N ARG A 243 25.93 -1.09 14.88
CA ARG A 243 25.09 -1.68 13.81
C ARG A 243 24.41 -2.95 14.28
N LEU A 244 25.08 -3.78 15.09
CA LEU A 244 24.51 -5.04 15.56
C LEU A 244 23.31 -4.79 16.49
N THR A 245 23.43 -3.83 17.41
CA THR A 245 22.31 -3.41 18.28
C THR A 245 21.10 -2.96 17.47
N ARG A 246 21.31 -2.14 16.42
CA ARG A 246 20.22 -1.67 15.54
C ARG A 246 19.59 -2.80 14.74
N VAL A 247 20.39 -3.72 14.21
CA VAL A 247 19.88 -4.87 13.44
C VAL A 247 19.01 -5.77 14.32
N VAL A 248 19.46 -6.11 15.53
CA VAL A 248 18.68 -6.97 16.44
C VAL A 248 17.37 -6.29 16.84
N ALA A 249 17.40 -5.01 17.21
CA ALA A 249 16.19 -4.27 17.57
C ALA A 249 15.20 -4.20 16.39
N ALA A 250 15.68 -3.94 15.18
CA ALA A 250 14.86 -3.95 13.97
C ALA A 250 14.28 -5.36 13.69
N SER A 251 15.09 -6.41 13.75
CA SER A 251 14.63 -7.78 13.51
C SER A 251 13.57 -8.25 14.52
N LEU A 252 13.68 -7.86 15.79
CA LEU A 252 12.66 -8.18 16.80
C LEU A 252 11.35 -7.43 16.56
N ALA A 253 11.42 -6.15 16.22
CA ALA A 253 10.23 -5.36 15.87
C ALA A 253 9.55 -5.91 14.59
N ASP A 254 10.35 -6.29 13.59
CA ASP A 254 9.84 -6.89 12.35
C ASP A 254 9.17 -8.23 12.64
N LEU A 255 9.81 -9.12 13.41
CA LEU A 255 9.22 -10.41 13.78
C LEU A 255 7.95 -10.26 14.61
N GLN A 256 7.93 -9.32 15.57
CA GLN A 256 6.76 -8.99 16.37
C GLN A 256 5.60 -8.50 15.48
N SER A 257 5.89 -7.69 14.46
CA SER A 257 4.88 -7.18 13.53
C SER A 257 4.26 -8.25 12.63
N LEU A 258 4.83 -9.46 12.59
CA LEU A 258 4.29 -10.59 11.83
C LEU A 258 3.39 -11.50 12.68
N LEU A 259 3.22 -11.23 13.97
CA LEU A 259 2.48 -12.12 14.85
C LEU A 259 0.97 -12.04 14.60
N LEU A 260 0.36 -13.21 14.50
CA LEU A 260 -1.07 -13.42 14.31
C LEU A 260 -1.61 -14.40 15.36
N ASN A 261 -2.85 -14.17 15.79
CA ASN A 261 -3.55 -15.10 16.68
C ASN A 261 -3.96 -16.34 15.89
N ASP A 262 -3.83 -17.52 16.51
CA ASP A 262 -4.36 -18.75 15.94
C ASP A 262 -5.90 -18.73 16.02
N PRO A 263 -6.62 -18.77 14.88
CA PRO A 263 -8.08 -18.75 14.88
C PRO A 263 -8.70 -20.01 15.52
N ASP A 264 -7.97 -21.14 15.54
CA ASP A 264 -8.40 -22.42 16.10
C ASP A 264 -7.96 -22.59 17.57
N ALA A 265 -6.97 -21.81 18.03
CA ALA A 265 -6.45 -21.81 19.40
C ALA A 265 -6.23 -20.39 19.92
N ARG A 266 -7.29 -19.72 20.40
CA ARG A 266 -7.31 -18.28 20.78
C ARG A 266 -6.30 -17.80 21.84
N GLY A 267 -5.52 -18.70 22.45
CA GLY A 267 -4.43 -18.36 23.37
C GLY A 267 -3.03 -18.43 22.74
N ASP A 268 -2.94 -18.99 21.53
CA ASP A 268 -1.70 -19.20 20.80
C ASP A 268 -1.54 -18.16 19.69
N PHE A 269 -0.29 -17.92 19.31
CA PHE A 269 0.07 -17.04 18.21
C PHE A 269 1.20 -17.65 17.38
N PHE A 270 1.27 -17.24 16.12
CA PHE A 270 2.30 -17.65 15.18
C PHE A 270 2.80 -16.45 14.39
N ALA A 271 4.02 -16.55 13.86
CA ALA A 271 4.53 -15.55 12.92
C ALA A 271 4.06 -15.87 11.50
N ALA A 272 3.46 -14.89 10.83
CA ALA A 272 3.10 -14.99 9.42
C ALA A 272 4.33 -15.29 8.56
N ALA A 273 4.15 -16.16 7.55
CA ALA A 273 5.21 -16.57 6.64
C ALA A 273 4.65 -16.81 5.22
N GLY A 274 5.51 -16.70 4.20
CA GLY A 274 5.16 -16.96 2.79
C GLY A 274 5.03 -15.72 1.89
N SER A 275 5.47 -14.55 2.38
CA SER A 275 5.51 -13.30 1.61
C SER A 275 6.16 -13.51 0.23
N PRO A 276 5.65 -12.86 -0.83
CA PRO A 276 4.53 -11.90 -0.83
C PRO A 276 3.16 -12.53 -1.11
N TRP A 277 3.06 -13.86 -1.24
CA TRP A 277 1.84 -14.50 -1.77
C TRP A 277 0.92 -15.10 -0.73
N TYR A 278 1.44 -15.49 0.43
CA TYR A 278 0.65 -15.99 1.54
C TYR A 278 1.30 -15.49 2.83
N LEU A 279 0.50 -15.02 3.79
CA LEU A 279 1.00 -14.65 5.13
C LEU A 279 0.23 -15.42 6.19
N THR A 280 0.14 -16.74 6.01
CA THR A 280 -0.66 -17.64 6.85
C THR A 280 0.04 -18.98 7.04
N LEU A 281 -0.42 -19.75 8.02
CA LEU A 281 -0.02 -21.16 8.12
C LEU A 281 -0.56 -21.92 6.91
N VAL A 282 0.34 -22.49 6.10
CA VAL A 282 -0.05 -23.49 5.10
C VAL A 282 -0.49 -24.72 5.87
N ARG A 283 -1.80 -24.88 6.04
CA ARG A 283 -2.36 -26.13 6.55
C ARG A 283 -2.03 -27.24 5.54
N PRO A 284 -1.42 -28.36 5.96
CA PRO A 284 -1.25 -29.53 5.11
C PRO A 284 -2.60 -30.13 4.67
#